data_AF-A0AA38VMB0-F1
#
_entry.id   AF-A0AA38VMB0-F1
#
_cell.length_a   1.000
_cell.length_b   1.000
_cell.length_c   1.000
_cell.angle_alpha   90.00
_cell.angle_beta   90.00
_cell.angle_gamma   90.00
#
_symmetry.space_group_name_H-M   'P 1'
#
loop_
_entity.id
_entity.type
_entity.pdbx_description
1 polymer ?
#
loop_
_entity_poly.entity_id
_entity_poly.type
_entity_poly.pdbx_seq_one_letter_code
_entity_poly.pdbx_strand_id
1 'polypeptide(L)'
;MGAEEANPDPDEYPPTYFAHPEHRGVIYTHITLMTLAWVLMLPVCVMLSIARSRYTLASQFVFLVTNAIGVVFSTIYNASTPDLYPNNAHHKLGWLVTWVVSAQVVVGLLARVVGAFASGGKLSSGDDRRGFIPVSTEAMAEHQRWNDPRFSEQYRTSNDSGQGTEPNTESLRSHSLSSNGDEVSIPLHDARKEYGDDDEDDLEVLPALPHSAGKIHSIAAKVAGKISERVWKVLIFAYNFVDRTILILGFITFCTGIIAFGRFFEGRAVFTGLAHWIKGGIFFWLGLLTLGRWAGSFGDLGWAWNIKPRSARRRWTPSSEFVESALIFVYGSTNIFMEHLSNPGGEWSPQDMEHISITVLFIGGGLCGMLIESVRVRDLLNTTVTEAAQSLPEHAYDAEERNSLQEPEAYSFSMNPIPALVILLLGVMMGSHTQATMISSMVHKQWGNLLAGASFARGLTYLITYLKPPRSVLPSRPPTELLTSFGLIAGGIMFMASSGDTVQGMIHYDLDAMFMYTVVLGFVGLIMAWEIIVLALKGWAVRKEAGRPAGSHGMA
;
A
#
# COMPACT_ATOMS: atom_id res chain seq x y z
N MET A 1 -12.39 -56.75 22.70
CA MET A 1 -11.03 -56.31 23.05
C MET A 1 -10.78 -55.03 22.29
N GLY A 2 -11.14 -53.91 22.89
CA GLY A 2 -10.85 -52.58 22.32
C GLY A 2 -9.38 -52.28 22.56
N ALA A 3 -8.66 -51.91 21.50
CA ALA A 3 -7.32 -51.37 21.65
C ALA A 3 -7.44 -50.05 22.42
N GLU A 4 -6.89 -50.02 23.63
CA GLU A 4 -6.53 -48.76 24.28
C GLU A 4 -5.53 -48.08 23.36
N GLU A 5 -5.95 -47.00 22.69
CA GLU A 5 -5.01 -46.02 22.15
C GLU A 5 -4.19 -45.51 23.32
N ALA A 6 -2.90 -45.89 23.34
CA ALA A 6 -1.95 -45.35 24.28
C ALA A 6 -1.98 -43.83 24.17
N ASN A 7 -2.35 -43.14 25.25
CA ASN A 7 -2.13 -41.71 25.36
C ASN A 7 -0.63 -41.46 25.13
N PRO A 8 -0.24 -40.61 24.17
CA PRO A 8 1.16 -40.27 23.96
C PRO A 8 1.73 -39.67 25.25
N ASP A 9 2.98 -40.02 25.56
CA ASP A 9 3.72 -39.49 26.71
C ASP A 9 3.78 -37.95 26.60
N PRO A 10 3.31 -37.18 27.60
CA PRO A 10 3.32 -35.72 27.56
C PRO A 10 4.72 -35.09 27.39
N ASP A 11 5.78 -35.88 27.58
CA ASP A 11 7.18 -35.45 27.41
C ASP A 11 7.78 -35.78 26.02
N GLU A 12 7.08 -36.51 25.15
CA GLU A 12 7.58 -36.89 23.82
C GLU A 12 7.20 -35.85 22.75
N TYR A 13 8.20 -35.25 22.11
CA TYR A 13 8.00 -34.24 21.06
C TYR A 13 7.27 -34.85 19.85
N PRO A 14 6.19 -34.24 19.34
CA PRO A 14 5.34 -34.87 18.35
C PRO A 14 6.07 -35.12 17.03
N PRO A 15 5.73 -36.19 16.28
CA PRO A 15 6.31 -36.41 14.96
C PRO A 15 5.84 -35.31 14.00
N THR A 16 6.81 -34.66 13.34
CA THR A 16 6.60 -33.55 12.41
C THR A 16 7.04 -33.94 10.99
N TYR A 17 6.52 -33.24 9.97
CA TYR A 17 7.02 -33.41 8.61
C TYR A 17 8.47 -32.93 8.46
N PHE A 18 8.91 -31.99 9.29
CA PHE A 18 10.31 -31.56 9.36
C PHE A 18 11.26 -32.69 9.76
N ALA A 19 10.91 -33.50 10.76
CA ALA A 19 11.74 -34.61 11.23
C ALA A 19 11.61 -35.88 10.38
N HIS A 20 10.53 -36.01 9.59
CA HIS A 20 10.19 -37.23 8.87
C HIS A 20 11.33 -37.69 7.92
N PRO A 21 11.79 -38.95 8.00
CA PRO A 21 12.98 -39.41 7.26
C PRO A 21 12.70 -39.73 5.79
N GLU A 22 11.48 -40.12 5.44
CA GLU A 22 11.14 -40.58 4.10
C GLU A 22 10.83 -39.42 3.15
N HIS A 23 11.12 -39.61 1.87
CA HIS A 23 10.77 -38.66 0.79
C HIS A 23 11.19 -37.19 1.01
N ARG A 24 12.20 -36.92 1.85
CA ARG A 24 12.72 -35.57 2.16
C ARG A 24 12.99 -34.71 0.93
N GLY A 25 13.60 -35.29 -0.11
CA GLY A 25 13.88 -34.57 -1.35
C GLY A 25 12.63 -34.04 -2.05
N VAL A 26 11.51 -34.75 -1.95
CA VAL A 26 10.23 -34.38 -2.58
C VAL A 26 9.63 -33.17 -1.87
N ILE A 27 9.56 -33.19 -0.53
CA ILE A 27 9.00 -32.07 0.25
C ILE A 27 9.88 -30.81 0.16
N TYR A 28 11.20 -30.94 0.22
CA TYR A 28 12.09 -29.79 0.03
C TYR A 28 12.01 -29.22 -1.40
N THR A 29 11.77 -30.06 -2.41
CA THR A 29 11.51 -29.58 -3.78
C THR A 29 10.21 -28.79 -3.84
N HIS A 30 9.13 -29.27 -3.22
CA HIS A 30 7.89 -28.51 -3.08
C HIS A 30 8.11 -27.15 -2.40
N ILE A 31 8.74 -27.13 -1.22
CA ILE A 31 9.02 -25.91 -0.46
C ILE A 31 9.85 -24.92 -1.30
N THR A 32 10.90 -25.41 -1.98
CA THR A 32 11.76 -24.58 -2.82
C THR A 32 10.97 -23.96 -3.97
N LEU A 33 10.19 -24.76 -4.71
CA LEU A 33 9.38 -24.28 -5.82
C LEU A 33 8.30 -23.29 -5.37
N MET A 34 7.65 -23.54 -4.23
CA MET A 34 6.67 -22.63 -3.65
C MET A 34 7.31 -21.31 -3.21
N THR A 35 8.51 -21.36 -2.63
CA THR A 35 9.28 -20.16 -2.25
C THR A 35 9.65 -19.34 -3.48
N LEU A 36 10.18 -19.99 -4.53
CA LEU A 36 10.50 -19.34 -5.80
C LEU A 36 9.25 -18.72 -6.43
N ALA A 37 8.13 -19.44 -6.48
CA ALA A 37 6.89 -18.94 -7.08
C ALA A 37 6.29 -17.77 -6.28
N TRP A 38 6.03 -17.97 -4.99
CA TRP A 38 5.22 -17.05 -4.18
C TRP A 38 6.01 -15.89 -3.58
N VAL A 39 7.29 -16.10 -3.23
CA VAL A 39 8.12 -15.06 -2.60
C VAL A 39 8.93 -14.28 -3.65
N LEU A 40 9.39 -14.93 -4.72
CA LEU A 40 10.21 -14.28 -5.75
C LEU A 40 9.40 -13.93 -7.01
N MET A 41 8.76 -14.89 -7.67
CA MET A 41 8.12 -14.61 -8.97
C MET A 41 6.84 -13.78 -8.84
N LEU A 42 6.02 -14.02 -7.83
CA LEU A 42 4.71 -13.36 -7.70
C LEU A 42 4.82 -11.83 -7.52
N PRO A 43 5.68 -11.28 -6.63
CA PRO A 43 5.84 -9.82 -6.53
C PRO A 43 6.28 -9.18 -7.85
N VAL A 44 7.13 -9.86 -8.63
CA VAL A 44 7.51 -9.42 -9.98
C VAL A 44 6.30 -9.40 -10.92
N CYS A 45 5.48 -10.45 -10.91
CA CYS A 45 4.26 -10.52 -11.72
C CYS A 45 3.29 -9.37 -11.39
N VAL A 46 3.08 -9.10 -10.10
CA VAL A 46 2.23 -8.00 -9.62
C VAL A 46 2.78 -6.65 -10.10
N MET A 47 4.08 -6.39 -9.92
CA MET A 47 4.69 -5.12 -10.35
C MET A 47 4.64 -4.91 -11.86
N LEU A 48 4.83 -5.97 -12.66
CA LEU A 48 4.68 -5.91 -14.12
C LEU A 48 3.22 -5.67 -14.52
N SER A 49 2.25 -6.27 -13.80
CA SER A 49 0.81 -6.05 -14.00
C SER A 49 0.44 -4.60 -13.74
N ILE A 50 0.83 -4.05 -12.58
CA ILE A 50 0.62 -2.64 -12.20
C ILE A 50 1.28 -1.70 -13.21
N ALA A 51 2.48 -2.03 -13.71
CA ALA A 51 3.19 -1.25 -14.72
C ALA A 51 2.57 -1.37 -16.13
N ARG A 52 1.52 -2.17 -16.31
CA ARG A 52 0.88 -2.50 -17.60
C ARG A 52 1.88 -3.02 -18.65
N SER A 53 2.87 -3.78 -18.21
CA SER A 53 3.93 -4.25 -19.10
C SER A 53 3.46 -5.36 -20.03
N ARG A 54 4.05 -5.42 -21.23
CA ARG A 54 3.85 -6.55 -22.17
C ARG A 54 4.36 -7.89 -21.64
N TYR A 55 5.26 -7.89 -20.63
CA TYR A 55 5.81 -9.12 -20.05
C TYR A 55 4.87 -9.79 -19.03
N THR A 56 3.79 -9.13 -18.62
CA THR A 56 2.89 -9.60 -17.55
C THR A 56 2.32 -10.99 -17.81
N LEU A 57 1.85 -11.26 -19.03
CA LEU A 57 1.31 -12.58 -19.37
C LEU A 57 2.38 -13.68 -19.32
N ALA A 58 3.59 -13.37 -19.80
CA ALA A 58 4.69 -14.32 -19.79
C ALA A 58 5.14 -14.63 -18.37
N SER A 59 5.26 -13.62 -17.49
CA SER A 59 5.63 -13.82 -16.10
C SER A 59 4.55 -14.58 -15.32
N GLN A 60 3.26 -14.25 -15.53
CA GLN A 60 2.15 -14.98 -14.92
C GLN A 60 2.12 -16.45 -15.35
N PHE A 61 2.41 -16.75 -16.62
CA PHE A 61 2.50 -18.12 -17.10
C PHE A 61 3.65 -18.90 -16.44
N VAL A 62 4.84 -18.30 -16.36
CA VAL A 62 6.01 -18.90 -15.68
C VAL A 62 5.70 -19.16 -14.21
N PHE A 63 5.05 -18.22 -13.53
CA PHE A 63 4.57 -18.38 -12.16
C PHE A 63 3.62 -19.58 -12.04
N LEU A 64 2.60 -19.68 -12.90
CA LEU A 64 1.63 -20.78 -12.86
C LEU A 64 2.28 -22.14 -13.10
N VAL A 65 3.22 -22.24 -14.06
CA VAL A 65 3.96 -23.49 -14.32
C VAL A 65 4.77 -23.87 -13.09
N THR A 66 5.49 -22.94 -12.48
CA THR A 66 6.29 -23.19 -11.28
C THR A 66 5.41 -23.63 -10.10
N ASN A 67 4.27 -22.96 -9.89
CA ASN A 67 3.28 -23.34 -8.88
C ASN A 67 2.72 -24.75 -9.15
N ALA A 68 2.32 -25.05 -10.39
CA ALA A 68 1.77 -26.35 -10.75
C ALA A 68 2.77 -27.49 -10.48
N ILE A 69 4.03 -27.32 -10.86
CA ILE A 69 5.09 -28.31 -10.59
C ILE A 69 5.25 -28.49 -9.08
N GLY A 70 5.31 -27.40 -8.31
CA GLY A 70 5.41 -27.50 -6.85
C GLY A 70 4.22 -28.22 -6.22
N VAL A 71 2.98 -27.97 -6.68
CA VAL A 71 1.79 -28.69 -6.21
C VAL A 71 1.90 -30.18 -6.52
N VAL A 72 2.40 -30.56 -7.71
CA VAL A 72 2.65 -31.98 -8.06
C VAL A 72 3.59 -32.63 -7.05
N PHE A 73 4.71 -32.00 -6.70
CA PHE A 73 5.62 -32.54 -5.67
C PHE A 73 4.93 -32.70 -4.29
N SER A 74 4.09 -31.75 -3.87
CA SER A 74 3.31 -31.91 -2.63
C SER A 74 2.32 -33.08 -2.71
N THR A 75 1.63 -33.26 -3.84
CA THR A 75 0.70 -34.39 -4.00
C THR A 75 1.40 -35.74 -3.98
N ILE A 76 2.60 -35.84 -4.57
CA ILE A 76 3.43 -37.05 -4.52
C ILE A 76 3.87 -37.32 -3.07
N TYR A 77 4.32 -36.30 -2.35
CA TYR A 77 4.73 -36.44 -0.96
C TYR A 77 3.57 -36.93 -0.09
N ASN A 78 2.42 -36.26 -0.14
CA ASN A 78 1.22 -36.64 0.62
C ASN A 78 0.73 -38.07 0.31
N ALA A 79 0.90 -38.54 -0.92
CA ALA A 79 0.55 -39.91 -1.28
C ALA A 79 1.57 -40.96 -0.81
N SER A 80 2.80 -40.54 -0.48
CA SER A 80 3.93 -41.42 -0.15
C SER A 80 4.31 -41.38 1.32
N THR A 81 3.72 -40.49 2.14
CA THR A 81 4.03 -40.35 3.57
C THR A 81 2.76 -40.42 4.41
N PRO A 82 2.84 -40.86 5.68
CA PRO A 82 1.71 -40.80 6.60
C PRO A 82 1.20 -39.37 6.80
N ASP A 83 -0.10 -39.20 7.04
CA ASP A 83 -0.67 -37.90 7.40
C ASP A 83 -0.36 -37.59 8.86
N LEU A 84 0.69 -36.80 9.07
CA LEU A 84 1.16 -36.38 10.40
C LEU A 84 0.39 -35.16 10.93
N TYR A 85 -0.40 -34.47 10.09
CA TYR A 85 -1.17 -33.31 10.52
C TYR A 85 -2.55 -33.29 9.84
N PRO A 86 -3.46 -34.13 10.35
CA PRO A 86 -4.78 -34.30 9.75
C PRO A 86 -5.55 -33.00 9.69
N ASN A 87 -6.27 -32.80 8.59
CA ASN A 87 -7.17 -31.66 8.41
C ASN A 87 -6.49 -30.28 8.49
N ASN A 88 -5.17 -30.20 8.20
CA ASN A 88 -4.42 -28.95 8.24
C ASN A 88 -4.99 -27.89 7.27
N ALA A 89 -4.91 -26.63 7.70
CA ALA A 89 -5.44 -25.50 6.92
C ALA A 89 -4.66 -25.26 5.62
N HIS A 90 -3.36 -25.59 5.60
CA HIS A 90 -2.49 -25.38 4.45
C HIS A 90 -2.96 -26.15 3.21
N HIS A 91 -3.34 -27.42 3.35
CA HIS A 91 -3.80 -28.21 2.21
C HIS A 91 -5.08 -27.61 1.59
N LYS A 92 -6.05 -27.22 2.41
CA LYS A 92 -7.30 -26.60 1.94
C LYS A 92 -7.04 -25.26 1.27
N LEU A 93 -6.24 -24.41 1.92
CA LEU A 93 -5.91 -23.08 1.43
C LEU A 93 -5.06 -23.16 0.16
N GLY A 94 -4.08 -24.05 0.09
CA GLY A 94 -3.22 -24.24 -1.07
C GLY A 94 -4.00 -24.62 -2.34
N TRP A 95 -4.99 -25.50 -2.23
CA TRP A 95 -5.89 -25.81 -3.34
C TRP A 95 -6.76 -24.62 -3.72
N LEU A 96 -7.41 -23.97 -2.74
CA LEU A 96 -8.24 -22.78 -2.98
C LEU A 96 -7.46 -21.70 -3.74
N VAL A 97 -6.27 -21.37 -3.24
CA VAL A 97 -5.41 -20.32 -3.76
C VAL A 97 -4.88 -20.68 -5.15
N THR A 98 -4.50 -21.94 -5.38
CA THR A 98 -4.09 -22.42 -6.71
C THR A 98 -5.21 -22.24 -7.74
N TRP A 99 -6.45 -22.57 -7.38
CA TRP A 99 -7.60 -22.37 -8.25
C TRP A 99 -7.90 -20.89 -8.49
N VAL A 100 -7.87 -20.07 -7.44
CA VAL A 100 -8.12 -18.62 -7.53
C VAL A 100 -7.12 -17.94 -8.46
N VAL A 101 -5.81 -18.21 -8.30
CA VAL A 101 -4.78 -17.57 -9.15
C VAL A 101 -4.82 -18.11 -10.58
N SER A 102 -5.09 -19.40 -10.77
CA SER A 102 -5.29 -19.96 -12.11
C SER A 102 -6.48 -19.31 -12.82
N ALA A 103 -7.60 -19.13 -12.13
CA ALA A 103 -8.77 -18.43 -12.65
C ALA A 103 -8.47 -16.96 -12.95
N GLN A 104 -7.73 -16.27 -12.08
CA GLN A 104 -7.34 -14.87 -12.27
C GLN A 104 -6.52 -14.66 -13.55
N VAL A 105 -5.53 -15.51 -13.82
CA VAL A 105 -4.74 -15.44 -15.06
C VAL A 105 -5.59 -15.73 -16.30
N VAL A 106 -6.50 -16.71 -16.23
CA VAL A 106 -7.44 -17.01 -17.33
C VAL A 106 -8.36 -15.83 -17.61
N VAL A 107 -8.97 -15.25 -16.57
CA VAL A 107 -9.84 -14.07 -16.70
C VAL A 107 -9.06 -12.90 -17.28
N GLY A 108 -7.85 -12.64 -16.79
CA GLY A 108 -6.97 -11.58 -17.31
C GLY A 108 -6.59 -11.79 -18.78
N LEU A 109 -6.36 -13.03 -19.21
CA LEU A 109 -6.12 -13.36 -20.62
C LEU A 109 -7.35 -13.11 -21.48
N LEU A 110 -8.53 -13.61 -21.07
CA LEU A 110 -9.78 -13.43 -21.79
C LEU A 110 -10.14 -11.94 -21.90
N ALA A 111 -10.03 -11.19 -20.81
CA ALA A 111 -10.36 -9.77 -20.77
C ALA A 111 -9.44 -8.94 -21.68
N ARG A 112 -8.15 -9.29 -21.80
CA ARG A 112 -7.22 -8.68 -22.77
C ARG A 112 -7.57 -9.01 -24.23
N VAL A 113 -8.09 -10.20 -24.50
CA VAL A 113 -8.48 -10.64 -25.86
C VAL A 113 -9.75 -9.95 -26.35
N VAL A 114 -10.76 -9.74 -25.49
CA VAL A 114 -12.01 -9.06 -25.89
C VAL A 114 -11.90 -7.54 -25.80
N GLY A 115 -10.79 -7.01 -25.28
CA GLY A 115 -10.71 -5.60 -24.91
C GLY A 115 -11.76 -5.23 -23.86
N ALA A 116 -12.15 -6.17 -22.98
CA ALA A 116 -13.10 -5.90 -21.90
C ALA A 116 -12.55 -4.82 -20.94
N PHE A 117 -11.22 -4.79 -20.77
CA PHE A 117 -10.51 -3.71 -20.08
C PHE A 117 -10.49 -2.37 -20.85
N ALA A 118 -10.74 -2.37 -22.16
CA ALA A 118 -10.91 -1.15 -22.96
C ALA A 118 -12.37 -0.66 -22.98
N SER A 119 -13.34 -1.53 -22.66
CA SER A 119 -14.78 -1.21 -22.73
C SER A 119 -15.30 -0.38 -21.55
N GLY A 120 -14.53 -0.20 -20.48
CA GLY A 120 -14.83 0.76 -19.41
C GLY A 120 -14.63 2.22 -19.83
N GLY A 121 -13.94 2.48 -20.94
CA GLY A 121 -13.68 3.83 -21.47
C GLY A 121 -14.70 4.33 -22.49
N LYS A 122 -15.81 3.61 -22.73
CA LYS A 122 -16.86 4.03 -23.70
C LYS A 122 -17.99 4.86 -23.09
N LEU A 123 -17.74 5.48 -21.94
CA LEU A 123 -18.44 6.69 -21.50
C LEU A 123 -17.47 7.83 -21.11
N SER A 124 -16.30 7.91 -21.75
CA SER A 124 -15.56 9.17 -21.90
C SER A 124 -14.43 8.95 -22.91
N SER A 125 -14.82 8.63 -24.15
CA SER A 125 -13.99 8.97 -25.31
C SER A 125 -14.44 10.36 -25.77
N GLY A 126 -14.19 11.35 -24.90
CA GLY A 126 -13.98 12.71 -25.35
C GLY A 126 -12.71 12.68 -26.18
N ASP A 127 -12.93 12.55 -27.48
CA ASP A 127 -12.00 12.81 -28.55
C ASP A 127 -10.88 13.78 -28.14
N ASP A 128 -9.66 13.25 -27.96
CA ASP A 128 -8.41 14.03 -27.92
C ASP A 128 -8.05 14.55 -29.33
N ARG A 129 -9.05 14.77 -30.19
CA ARG A 129 -8.98 15.82 -31.20
C ARG A 129 -9.36 17.11 -30.51
N ARG A 130 -8.34 17.90 -30.21
CA ARG A 130 -8.47 19.36 -30.10
C ARG A 130 -9.18 19.85 -31.35
N GLY A 131 -10.52 19.94 -31.30
CA GLY A 131 -11.29 20.84 -32.12
C GLY A 131 -10.71 22.21 -31.84
N PHE A 132 -9.99 22.74 -32.82
CA PHE A 132 -9.54 24.11 -32.83
C PHE A 132 -10.80 24.97 -32.65
N ILE A 133 -11.05 25.48 -31.44
CA ILE A 133 -12.07 26.51 -31.25
C ILE A 133 -11.53 27.72 -32.01
N PRO A 134 -12.17 28.18 -33.10
CA PRO A 134 -11.74 29.41 -33.73
C PRO A 134 -11.93 30.51 -32.69
N VAL A 135 -10.81 31.06 -32.23
CA VAL A 135 -10.81 32.25 -31.37
C VAL A 135 -11.50 33.34 -32.19
N SER A 136 -12.59 33.91 -31.66
CA SER A 136 -13.25 35.02 -32.34
C SER A 136 -12.26 36.17 -32.49
N THR A 137 -12.37 36.93 -33.58
CA THR A 137 -11.57 38.14 -33.81
C THR A 137 -11.70 39.14 -32.65
N GLU A 138 -12.81 39.11 -31.93
CA GLU A 138 -13.06 39.90 -30.72
C GLU A 138 -12.25 39.40 -29.51
N ALA A 139 -12.19 38.09 -29.27
CA ALA A 139 -11.38 37.51 -28.18
C ALA A 139 -9.87 37.68 -28.41
N MET A 140 -9.42 37.69 -29.68
CA MET A 140 -8.03 38.04 -30.03
C MET A 140 -7.74 39.53 -29.77
N ALA A 141 -8.68 40.41 -30.10
CA ALA A 141 -8.53 41.85 -29.87
C ALA A 141 -8.55 42.21 -28.37
N GLU A 142 -9.31 41.48 -27.56
CA GLU A 142 -9.38 41.67 -26.11
C GLU A 142 -8.09 41.20 -25.41
N HIS A 143 -7.52 40.06 -25.85
CA HIS A 143 -6.23 39.58 -25.36
C HIS A 143 -5.05 40.47 -25.80
N GLN A 144 -5.14 41.13 -26.97
CA GLN A 144 -4.16 42.12 -27.40
C GLN A 144 -4.26 43.43 -26.60
N ARG A 145 -5.47 43.85 -26.20
CA ARG A 145 -5.66 45.00 -25.30
C ARG A 145 -5.12 44.75 -23.89
N TRP A 146 -5.18 43.51 -23.41
CA TRP A 146 -4.70 43.14 -22.08
C TRP A 146 -3.16 43.06 -21.98
N ASN A 147 -2.49 42.75 -23.09
CA ASN A 147 -1.04 42.53 -23.15
C ASN A 147 -0.24 43.75 -23.63
N ASP A 148 -0.84 44.93 -23.73
CA ASP A 148 -0.10 46.15 -24.07
C ASP A 148 0.62 46.69 -22.81
N PRO A 149 1.96 46.63 -22.72
CA PRO A 149 2.69 47.14 -21.57
C PRO A 149 2.70 48.68 -21.64
N ARG A 150 1.79 49.31 -20.90
CA ARG A 150 1.98 50.70 -20.50
C ARG A 150 3.23 50.77 -19.62
N PHE A 151 4.28 51.39 -20.17
CA PHE A 151 5.65 51.57 -19.66
C PHE A 151 6.68 50.49 -20.02
N SER A 152 7.28 50.64 -21.21
CA SER A 152 8.70 50.32 -21.40
C SER A 152 9.36 51.34 -22.32
N GLU A 153 10.47 51.89 -21.84
CA GLU A 153 11.25 52.96 -22.45
C GLU A 153 11.76 52.67 -23.87
N GLN A 154 11.96 53.78 -24.58
CA GLN A 154 12.63 53.98 -25.86
C GLN A 154 13.73 52.98 -26.24
N TYR A 155 13.54 52.33 -27.39
CA TYR A 155 14.65 52.10 -28.31
C TYR A 155 14.24 52.43 -29.75
N ARG A 156 14.84 53.50 -30.27
CA ARG A 156 14.80 53.88 -31.68
C ARG A 156 15.46 52.80 -32.53
N THR A 157 14.74 52.25 -33.50
CA THR A 157 15.34 51.65 -34.70
C THR A 157 14.62 52.20 -35.93
N SER A 158 15.23 53.21 -36.52
CA SER A 158 14.90 53.74 -37.85
C SER A 158 15.57 52.88 -38.92
N ASN A 159 14.82 52.52 -39.95
CA ASN A 159 15.21 52.31 -41.36
C ASN A 159 13.96 51.75 -42.07
N ASP A 160 13.05 52.60 -42.57
CA ASP A 160 13.10 53.22 -43.90
C ASP A 160 13.39 52.22 -45.04
N SER A 161 12.35 51.85 -45.78
CA SER A 161 12.28 51.93 -47.25
C SER A 161 11.03 51.22 -47.75
N GLY A 162 9.99 51.99 -48.05
CA GLY A 162 8.73 51.48 -48.62
C GLY A 162 8.01 52.57 -49.41
N GLN A 163 8.62 52.99 -50.53
CA GLN A 163 7.97 53.80 -51.55
C GLN A 163 6.90 52.97 -52.27
N GLY A 164 5.70 53.51 -52.40
CA GLY A 164 4.59 52.88 -53.12
C GLY A 164 3.33 53.73 -53.04
N THR A 165 3.22 54.67 -53.97
CA THR A 165 2.18 55.69 -54.13
C THR A 165 0.83 55.13 -54.57
N GLU A 166 -0.26 55.54 -53.92
CA GLU A 166 -1.53 55.86 -54.62
C GLU A 166 -2.44 56.79 -53.77
N PRO A 167 -3.03 57.85 -54.37
CA PRO A 167 -3.88 58.82 -53.68
C PRO A 167 -5.39 58.61 -53.91
N ASN A 168 -6.20 59.19 -53.00
CA ASN A 168 -7.67 59.33 -52.98
C ASN A 168 -8.42 58.15 -52.32
N THR A 169 -9.34 58.30 -51.36
CA THR A 169 -10.32 59.37 -51.05
C THR A 169 -10.87 59.22 -49.62
N GLU A 170 -11.21 60.37 -49.00
CA GLU A 170 -12.41 60.71 -48.17
C GLU A 170 -13.16 59.59 -47.39
N SER A 171 -13.66 59.72 -46.16
CA SER A 171 -13.97 60.87 -45.30
C SER A 171 -14.37 60.36 -43.91
N LEU A 172 -14.07 61.20 -42.92
CA LEU A 172 -14.79 61.44 -41.66
C LEU A 172 -16.08 60.63 -41.42
N ARG A 173 -16.13 59.91 -40.28
CA ARG A 173 -17.25 60.01 -39.33
C ARG A 173 -16.84 59.45 -37.96
N SER A 174 -16.49 60.39 -37.09
CA SER A 174 -16.56 60.27 -35.65
C SER A 174 -18.02 60.14 -35.20
N HIS A 175 -18.30 59.21 -34.30
CA HIS A 175 -19.38 59.35 -33.33
C HIS A 175 -18.92 58.74 -32.01
N SER A 176 -18.50 59.63 -31.11
CA SER A 176 -18.41 59.38 -29.68
C SER A 176 -19.83 59.27 -29.12
N LEU A 177 -20.11 58.18 -28.41
CA LEU A 177 -21.21 58.13 -27.44
C LEU A 177 -20.67 57.53 -26.14
N SER A 178 -20.55 58.42 -25.17
CA SER A 178 -20.44 58.12 -23.75
C SER A 178 -21.84 57.80 -23.22
N SER A 179 -21.98 56.70 -22.47
CA SER A 179 -23.05 56.54 -21.49
C SER A 179 -22.56 55.68 -20.34
N ASN A 180 -22.61 56.26 -19.15
CA ASN A 180 -22.40 55.63 -17.86
C ASN A 180 -23.56 54.66 -17.54
N GLY A 181 -23.30 53.67 -16.68
CA GLY A 181 -24.34 52.96 -15.94
C GLY A 181 -23.98 51.51 -15.57
N ASP A 182 -23.88 51.28 -14.26
CA ASP A 182 -24.00 50.00 -13.55
C ASP A 182 -22.75 49.10 -13.42
N GLU A 183 -21.92 49.45 -12.42
CA GLU A 183 -21.11 48.47 -11.68
C GLU A 183 -22.03 47.57 -10.83
N VAL A 184 -22.21 46.33 -11.25
CA VAL A 184 -22.68 45.25 -10.38
C VAL A 184 -21.46 44.43 -9.96
N SER A 185 -20.91 44.76 -8.79
CA SER A 185 -19.92 43.94 -8.09
C SER A 185 -20.60 42.71 -7.50
N ILE A 186 -20.32 41.52 -8.04
CA ILE A 186 -20.72 40.23 -7.45
C ILE A 186 -19.67 39.85 -6.39
N PRO A 187 -20.03 39.71 -5.09
CA PRO A 187 -19.13 39.18 -4.07
C PRO A 187 -18.99 37.66 -4.25
N LEU A 188 -17.76 37.18 -4.43
CA LEU A 188 -17.41 35.76 -4.37
C LEU A 188 -17.25 35.34 -2.90
N HIS A 189 -18.34 34.94 -2.27
CA HIS A 189 -18.29 34.03 -1.12
C HIS A 189 -19.53 33.14 -1.13
N ASP A 190 -19.33 31.88 -0.74
CA ASP A 190 -20.30 30.78 -0.65
C ASP A 190 -20.75 30.12 -1.97
N ALA A 191 -19.94 29.15 -2.40
CA ALA A 191 -20.43 27.97 -3.11
C ALA A 191 -20.22 26.74 -2.22
N ARG A 192 -21.14 26.57 -1.27
CA ARG A 192 -21.44 25.30 -0.60
C ARG A 192 -21.81 24.29 -1.69
N LYS A 193 -20.84 23.50 -2.15
CA LYS A 193 -21.04 22.55 -3.25
C LYS A 193 -21.69 21.27 -2.74
N GLU A 194 -22.96 21.16 -3.12
CA GLU A 194 -23.84 20.00 -3.03
C GLU A 194 -23.20 18.73 -3.64
N TYR A 195 -23.58 17.60 -3.08
CA TYR A 195 -23.01 16.28 -3.33
C TYR A 195 -23.32 15.78 -4.75
N GLY A 196 -22.27 15.52 -5.54
CA GLY A 196 -22.27 14.58 -6.65
C GLY A 196 -21.37 13.39 -6.29
N ASP A 197 -21.90 12.20 -6.43
CA ASP A 197 -21.30 10.90 -6.12
C ASP A 197 -20.62 10.38 -7.39
N ASP A 198 -19.31 10.58 -7.52
CA ASP A 198 -18.50 10.07 -8.64
C ASP A 198 -17.25 9.38 -8.06
N ASP A 199 -17.48 8.21 -7.44
CA ASP A 199 -16.43 7.24 -7.13
C ASP A 199 -16.21 6.36 -8.37
N GLU A 200 -15.42 6.84 -9.34
CA GLU A 200 -14.82 5.95 -10.34
C GLU A 200 -13.38 5.62 -9.92
N ASP A 201 -13.24 4.48 -9.25
CA ASP A 201 -11.98 3.77 -9.04
C ASP A 201 -11.22 3.63 -10.37
N ASP A 202 -9.94 4.03 -10.39
CA ASP A 202 -9.02 3.87 -11.52
C ASP A 202 -9.05 2.43 -12.07
N LEU A 203 -9.86 2.20 -13.10
CA LEU A 203 -10.01 0.91 -13.75
C LEU A 203 -8.69 0.52 -14.44
N GLU A 204 -8.24 -0.72 -14.24
CA GLU A 204 -7.08 -1.29 -14.94
C GLU A 204 -7.36 -1.42 -16.45
N VAL A 205 -7.12 -0.35 -17.21
CA VAL A 205 -7.17 -0.39 -18.67
C VAL A 205 -5.85 -0.97 -19.19
N LEU A 206 -5.85 -2.27 -19.47
CA LEU A 206 -4.71 -2.98 -20.05
C LEU A 206 -4.76 -2.94 -21.60
N PRO A 207 -3.63 -2.73 -22.29
CA PRO A 207 -3.59 -2.65 -23.75
C PRO A 207 -3.94 -3.99 -24.41
N ALA A 208 -4.69 -3.93 -25.52
CA ALA A 208 -5.04 -5.08 -26.33
C ALA A 208 -3.79 -5.72 -26.96
N LEU A 209 -3.78 -7.05 -27.09
CA LEU A 209 -2.69 -7.78 -27.74
C LEU A 209 -2.66 -7.47 -29.26
N PRO A 210 -1.47 -7.31 -29.88
CA PRO A 210 -1.35 -7.14 -31.32
C PRO A 210 -1.83 -8.39 -32.10
N HIS A 211 -2.41 -8.18 -33.28
CA HIS A 211 -3.14 -9.12 -34.13
C HIS A 211 -2.38 -10.36 -34.67
N SER A 212 -1.23 -10.73 -34.10
CA SER A 212 -0.41 -11.86 -34.57
C SER A 212 -0.34 -13.04 -33.59
N ALA A 213 -1.46 -13.39 -32.95
CA ALA A 213 -1.56 -14.60 -32.14
C ALA A 213 -2.53 -15.60 -32.78
N GLY A 214 -1.98 -16.72 -33.26
CA GLY A 214 -2.72 -17.83 -33.88
C GLY A 214 -3.71 -18.53 -32.94
N LYS A 215 -4.38 -19.57 -33.46
CA LYS A 215 -5.41 -20.48 -32.89
C LYS A 215 -5.88 -20.23 -31.43
N ILE A 216 -4.99 -20.11 -30.45
CA ILE A 216 -5.29 -19.74 -29.04
C ILE A 216 -6.14 -18.46 -28.95
N HIS A 217 -5.81 -17.40 -29.70
CA HIS A 217 -6.62 -16.17 -29.72
C HIS A 217 -8.05 -16.43 -30.23
N SER A 218 -8.18 -17.23 -31.29
CA SER A 218 -9.50 -17.57 -31.86
C SER A 218 -10.36 -18.39 -30.90
N ILE A 219 -9.75 -19.24 -30.07
CA ILE A 219 -10.44 -20.03 -29.05
C ILE A 219 -10.84 -19.12 -27.89
N ALA A 220 -9.90 -18.32 -27.38
CA ALA A 220 -10.15 -17.36 -26.31
C ALA A 220 -11.27 -16.38 -26.69
N ALA A 221 -11.23 -15.81 -27.91
CA ALA A 221 -12.26 -14.91 -28.41
C ALA A 221 -13.65 -15.58 -28.53
N LYS A 222 -13.72 -16.83 -28.97
CA LYS A 222 -14.97 -17.60 -29.04
C LYS A 222 -15.56 -17.87 -27.65
N VAL A 223 -14.72 -18.22 -26.68
CA VAL A 223 -15.15 -18.46 -25.30
C VAL A 223 -15.63 -17.16 -24.67
N ALA A 224 -14.84 -16.11 -24.81
CA ALA A 224 -15.09 -14.82 -24.18
C ALA A 224 -16.31 -14.10 -24.77
N GLY A 225 -16.59 -14.27 -26.07
CA GLY A 225 -17.79 -13.75 -26.72
C GLY A 225 -19.10 -14.44 -26.31
N LYS A 226 -19.04 -15.57 -25.59
CA LYS A 226 -20.23 -16.25 -25.02
C LYS A 226 -20.58 -15.77 -23.61
N ILE A 227 -19.71 -14.97 -22.97
CA ILE A 227 -19.90 -14.49 -21.61
C ILE A 227 -20.77 -13.22 -21.65
N SER A 228 -21.79 -13.16 -20.80
CA SER A 228 -22.67 -11.98 -20.72
C SER A 228 -21.98 -10.80 -20.03
N GLU A 229 -22.45 -9.58 -20.32
CA GLU A 229 -21.89 -8.35 -19.73
C GLU A 229 -21.97 -8.32 -18.19
N ARG A 230 -23.07 -8.84 -17.61
CA ARG A 230 -23.23 -8.94 -16.15
C ARG A 230 -22.18 -9.84 -15.52
N VAL A 231 -21.87 -10.96 -16.17
CA VAL A 231 -20.82 -11.88 -15.71
C VAL A 231 -19.45 -11.22 -15.85
N TRP A 232 -19.21 -10.47 -16.92
CA TRP A 232 -17.97 -9.69 -17.06
C TRP A 232 -17.74 -8.70 -15.92
N LYS A 233 -18.78 -7.97 -15.47
CA LYS A 233 -18.67 -7.06 -14.32
C LYS A 233 -18.23 -7.79 -13.06
N VAL A 234 -18.83 -8.94 -12.76
CA VAL A 234 -18.46 -9.77 -11.60
C VAL A 234 -17.04 -10.31 -11.73
N LEU A 235 -16.66 -10.81 -12.92
CA LEU A 235 -15.32 -11.34 -13.17
C LEU A 235 -14.23 -10.28 -13.04
N ILE A 236 -14.47 -9.06 -13.53
CA ILE A 236 -13.53 -7.94 -13.39
C ILE A 236 -13.43 -7.50 -11.94
N PHE A 237 -14.56 -7.40 -11.23
CA PHE A 237 -14.57 -7.07 -9.81
C PHE A 237 -13.76 -8.10 -9.00
N ALA A 238 -13.99 -9.39 -9.21
CA ALA A 238 -13.25 -10.47 -8.56
C ALA A 238 -11.76 -10.46 -8.94
N TYR A 239 -11.45 -10.23 -10.22
CA TYR A 239 -10.06 -10.09 -10.69
C TYR A 239 -9.33 -8.96 -9.95
N ASN A 240 -9.94 -7.77 -9.87
CA ASN A 240 -9.35 -6.61 -9.19
C ASN A 240 -9.18 -6.85 -7.69
N PHE A 241 -10.15 -7.50 -7.05
CA PHE A 241 -10.08 -7.86 -5.63
C PHE A 241 -8.91 -8.81 -5.35
N VAL A 242 -8.76 -9.85 -6.18
CA VAL A 242 -7.65 -10.80 -6.06
C VAL A 242 -6.33 -10.11 -6.33
N ASP A 243 -6.20 -9.31 -7.39
CA ASP A 243 -4.94 -8.64 -7.75
C ASP A 243 -4.42 -7.73 -6.61
N ARG A 244 -5.33 -7.02 -5.92
CA ARG A 244 -5.01 -6.16 -4.77
C ARG A 244 -4.62 -6.94 -3.51
N THR A 245 -5.08 -8.19 -3.35
CA THR A 245 -4.91 -8.98 -2.12
C THR A 245 -3.97 -10.18 -2.28
N ILE A 246 -3.50 -10.47 -3.50
CA ILE A 246 -2.78 -11.71 -3.84
C ILE A 246 -1.48 -11.89 -3.06
N LEU A 247 -0.76 -10.82 -2.75
CA LEU A 247 0.50 -10.90 -1.98
C LEU A 247 0.22 -11.28 -0.52
N ILE A 248 -0.85 -10.74 0.08
CA ILE A 248 -1.28 -11.10 1.44
C ILE A 248 -1.79 -12.54 1.45
N LEU A 249 -2.57 -12.95 0.46
CA LEU A 249 -3.04 -14.33 0.30
C LEU A 249 -1.87 -15.31 0.16
N GLY A 250 -0.85 -14.94 -0.61
CA GLY A 250 0.40 -15.68 -0.75
C GLY A 250 1.15 -15.81 0.58
N PHE A 251 1.26 -14.72 1.34
CA PHE A 251 1.86 -14.73 2.68
C PHE A 251 1.13 -15.65 3.65
N ILE A 252 -0.21 -15.60 3.70
CA ILE A 252 -1.01 -16.50 4.55
C ILE A 252 -0.79 -17.96 4.14
N THR A 253 -0.77 -18.23 2.83
CA THR A 253 -0.56 -19.59 2.30
C THR A 253 0.84 -20.12 2.63
N PHE A 254 1.86 -19.27 2.53
CA PHE A 254 3.23 -19.61 2.90
C PHE A 254 3.35 -19.85 4.41
N CYS A 255 2.73 -18.99 5.22
CA CYS A 255 2.71 -19.12 6.68
C CYS A 255 2.05 -20.41 7.13
N THR A 256 0.87 -20.73 6.59
CA THR A 256 0.20 -22.00 6.87
C THR A 256 1.04 -23.20 6.42
N GLY A 257 1.87 -23.07 5.39
CA GLY A 257 2.83 -24.10 4.97
C GLY A 257 3.91 -24.35 6.01
N ILE A 258 4.47 -23.30 6.62
CA ILE A 258 5.42 -23.42 7.74
C ILE A 258 4.76 -24.11 8.93
N ILE A 259 3.56 -23.67 9.30
CA ILE A 259 2.76 -24.27 10.38
C ILE A 259 2.51 -25.75 10.09
N ALA A 260 2.15 -26.10 8.85
CA ALA A 260 1.90 -27.49 8.48
C ALA A 260 3.17 -28.33 8.55
N PHE A 261 4.29 -27.82 8.04
CA PHE A 261 5.57 -28.53 8.01
C PHE A 261 6.14 -28.79 9.41
N GLY A 262 6.02 -27.80 10.31
CA GLY A 262 6.40 -27.91 11.71
C GLY A 262 5.39 -28.64 12.59
N ARG A 263 4.17 -28.90 12.08
CA ARG A 263 3.02 -29.41 12.85
C ARG A 263 2.75 -28.53 14.09
N PHE A 264 2.64 -27.23 13.86
CA PHE A 264 2.35 -26.26 14.92
C PHE A 264 0.84 -26.06 15.09
N PHE A 265 0.46 -25.64 16.28
CA PHE A 265 -0.83 -25.12 16.67
C PHE A 265 -1.95 -26.15 16.59
N GLU A 266 -1.83 -27.21 17.39
CA GLU A 266 -2.88 -28.21 17.59
C GLU A 266 -3.73 -27.93 18.83
N GLY A 267 -5.02 -28.30 18.77
CA GLY A 267 -5.95 -28.15 19.89
C GLY A 267 -6.08 -26.70 20.36
N ARG A 268 -5.81 -26.46 21.66
CA ARG A 268 -5.91 -25.12 22.26
C ARG A 268 -4.73 -24.20 21.89
N ALA A 269 -3.61 -24.75 21.43
CA ALA A 269 -2.44 -23.97 21.02
C ALA A 269 -2.71 -23.10 19.77
N VAL A 270 -3.80 -23.37 19.04
CA VAL A 270 -4.29 -22.54 17.92
C VAL A 270 -4.45 -21.08 18.31
N PHE A 271 -5.03 -20.78 19.46
CA PHE A 271 -5.29 -19.39 19.86
C PHE A 271 -4.00 -18.62 20.13
N THR A 272 -3.04 -19.25 20.84
CA THR A 272 -1.70 -18.70 21.08
C THR A 272 -0.94 -18.50 19.78
N GLY A 273 -1.00 -19.48 18.87
CA GLY A 273 -0.36 -19.42 17.56
C GLY A 273 -0.91 -18.29 16.69
N LEU A 274 -2.24 -18.21 16.56
CA LEU A 274 -2.90 -17.14 15.83
C LEU A 274 -2.56 -15.76 16.40
N ALA A 275 -2.53 -15.60 17.72
CA ALA A 275 -2.16 -14.33 18.34
C ALA A 275 -0.76 -13.88 17.92
N HIS A 276 0.23 -14.76 17.97
CA HIS A 276 1.61 -14.43 17.59
C HIS A 276 1.77 -14.21 16.08
N TRP A 277 1.19 -15.08 15.26
CA TRP A 277 1.37 -15.04 13.82
C TRP A 277 0.61 -13.90 13.14
N ILE A 278 -0.59 -13.57 13.62
CA ILE A 278 -1.35 -12.42 13.11
C ILE A 278 -0.67 -11.12 13.55
N LYS A 279 -0.32 -10.97 14.84
CA LYS A 279 0.35 -9.76 15.34
C LYS A 279 1.70 -9.54 14.66
N GLY A 280 2.54 -10.57 14.61
CA GLY A 280 3.83 -10.52 13.95
C GLY A 280 3.71 -10.27 12.45
N GLY A 281 2.72 -10.88 11.79
CA GLY A 281 2.40 -10.63 10.38
C GLY A 281 1.99 -9.18 10.09
N ILE A 282 1.22 -8.55 10.98
CA ILE A 282 0.85 -7.12 10.86
C ILE A 282 2.11 -6.24 10.89
N PHE A 283 3.02 -6.47 11.84
CA PHE A 283 4.28 -5.71 11.92
C PHE A 283 5.19 -5.97 10.71
N PHE A 284 5.25 -7.21 10.24
CA PHE A 284 5.97 -7.57 9.01
C PHE A 284 5.47 -6.76 7.80
N TRP A 285 4.15 -6.76 7.56
CA TRP A 285 3.55 -6.02 6.46
C TRP A 285 3.63 -4.50 6.64
N LEU A 286 3.52 -3.98 7.86
CA LEU A 286 3.74 -2.57 8.16
C LEU A 286 5.19 -2.16 7.85
N GLY A 287 6.16 -3.04 8.13
CA GLY A 287 7.56 -2.85 7.81
C GLY A 287 7.86 -2.83 6.31
N LEU A 288 7.24 -3.74 5.54
CA LEU A 288 7.29 -3.70 4.06
C LEU A 288 6.63 -2.43 3.53
N LEU A 289 5.41 -2.09 3.98
CA LEU A 289 4.73 -0.86 3.57
C LEU A 289 5.58 0.38 3.86
N THR A 290 6.29 0.40 4.98
CA THR A 290 7.22 1.47 5.37
C THR A 290 8.38 1.58 4.38
N LEU A 291 8.99 0.46 3.97
CA LEU A 291 10.05 0.47 2.94
C LEU A 291 9.50 0.88 1.58
N GLY A 292 8.32 0.39 1.21
CA GLY A 292 7.62 0.77 0.00
C GLY A 292 7.34 2.27 -0.07
N ARG A 293 6.87 2.88 1.03
CA ARG A 293 6.71 4.34 1.18
C ARG A 293 8.03 5.06 0.98
N TRP A 294 9.10 4.63 1.66
CA TRP A 294 10.44 5.19 1.48
C TRP A 294 10.92 5.11 0.02
N ALA A 295 10.67 3.99 -0.67
CA ALA A 295 11.05 3.79 -2.06
C ALA A 295 10.26 4.67 -3.05
N GLY A 296 9.06 5.12 -2.66
CA GLY A 296 8.22 6.04 -3.44
C GLY A 296 6.80 5.53 -3.75
N SER A 297 6.38 4.42 -3.16
CA SER A 297 5.01 3.91 -3.30
C SER A 297 4.02 4.86 -2.64
N PHE A 298 2.83 5.02 -3.24
CA PHE A 298 1.77 5.91 -2.76
C PHE A 298 2.17 7.40 -2.69
N GLY A 299 3.16 7.83 -3.48
CA GLY A 299 3.56 9.23 -3.57
C GLY A 299 2.47 10.15 -4.17
N ASP A 300 1.57 9.59 -4.97
CA ASP A 300 0.35 10.25 -5.45
C ASP A 300 -0.63 10.61 -4.31
N LEU A 301 -0.61 9.84 -3.21
CA LEU A 301 -1.36 10.12 -1.98
C LEU A 301 -0.56 10.98 -0.99
N GLY A 302 0.72 11.27 -1.25
CA GLY A 302 1.63 11.98 -0.34
C GLY A 302 2.25 11.10 0.76
N TRP A 303 2.03 9.78 0.72
CA TRP A 303 2.49 8.85 1.75
C TRP A 303 4.00 8.55 1.69
N ALA A 304 4.67 8.90 0.58
CA ALA A 304 6.10 8.70 0.38
C ALA A 304 6.95 9.87 0.91
N TRP A 305 6.49 10.53 1.97
CA TRP A 305 7.13 11.71 2.57
C TRP A 305 7.30 12.85 1.54
N ASN A 306 6.28 13.12 0.74
CA ASN A 306 6.32 14.07 -0.37
C ASN A 306 5.06 14.95 -0.41
N ILE A 307 5.16 16.11 -1.07
CA ILE A 307 3.99 16.94 -1.35
C ILE A 307 3.11 16.24 -2.38
N LYS A 308 1.82 16.23 -2.13
CA LYS A 308 0.81 15.68 -3.03
C LYS A 308 0.82 16.40 -4.40
N PRO A 309 0.91 15.68 -5.54
CA PRO A 309 0.82 16.28 -6.86
C PRO A 309 -0.53 16.98 -7.08
N ARG A 310 -0.55 18.16 -7.73
CA ARG A 310 -1.78 18.94 -7.98
C ARG A 310 -2.82 18.17 -8.81
N SER A 311 -2.39 17.25 -9.67
CA SER A 311 -3.25 16.40 -10.50
C SER A 311 -3.99 15.31 -9.71
N ALA A 312 -3.54 14.97 -8.51
CA ALA A 312 -4.10 13.90 -7.68
C ALA A 312 -5.12 14.41 -6.64
N ARG A 313 -5.71 15.61 -6.86
CA ARG A 313 -6.63 16.28 -5.93
C ARG A 313 -8.00 15.57 -5.84
N ARG A 314 -8.00 14.33 -5.34
CA ARG A 314 -9.19 13.58 -4.91
C ARG A 314 -9.89 14.30 -3.75
N ARG A 315 -11.20 14.08 -3.60
CA ARG A 315 -12.12 14.74 -2.64
C ARG A 315 -11.73 14.53 -1.18
N TRP A 316 -11.20 13.36 -0.84
CA TRP A 316 -10.63 13.05 0.48
C TRP A 316 -9.52 12.00 0.31
N THR A 317 -8.37 12.22 0.95
CA THR A 317 -7.27 11.24 1.00
C THR A 317 -6.76 11.15 2.43
N PRO A 318 -6.89 10.00 3.10
CA PRO A 318 -6.39 9.84 4.46
C PRO A 318 -4.86 9.92 4.46
N SER A 319 -4.29 10.49 5.52
CA SER A 319 -2.86 10.41 5.78
C SER A 319 -2.47 8.97 6.13
N SER A 320 -1.20 8.63 5.92
CA SER A 320 -0.66 7.33 6.34
C SER A 320 -0.83 7.10 7.84
N GLU A 321 -0.63 8.13 8.63
CA GLU A 321 -0.67 8.11 10.09
C GLU A 321 -2.12 7.96 10.59
N PHE A 322 -3.11 8.48 9.86
CA PHE A 322 -4.53 8.19 10.11
C PHE A 322 -4.83 6.71 9.88
N VAL A 323 -4.33 6.12 8.80
CA VAL A 323 -4.53 4.69 8.49
C VAL A 323 -3.85 3.80 9.53
N GLU A 324 -2.62 4.14 9.94
CA GLU A 324 -1.92 3.44 11.02
C GLU A 324 -2.69 3.54 12.35
N SER A 325 -3.21 4.73 12.69
CA SER A 325 -4.03 4.95 13.90
C SER A 325 -5.35 4.19 13.86
N ALA A 326 -6.02 4.16 12.71
CA ALA A 326 -7.26 3.42 12.50
C ALA A 326 -7.03 1.91 12.61
N LEU A 327 -5.91 1.39 12.08
CA LEU A 327 -5.54 -0.01 12.23
C LEU A 327 -5.31 -0.37 13.70
N ILE A 328 -4.58 0.46 14.45
CA ILE A 328 -4.36 0.27 15.89
C ILE A 328 -5.70 0.27 16.65
N PHE A 329 -6.60 1.21 16.35
CA PHE A 329 -7.91 1.31 16.97
C PHE A 329 -8.77 0.07 16.71
N VAL A 330 -8.94 -0.29 15.42
CA VAL A 330 -9.73 -1.45 15.01
C VAL A 330 -9.17 -2.73 15.64
N TYR A 331 -7.85 -2.90 15.60
CA TYR A 331 -7.19 -4.05 16.21
C TYR A 331 -7.46 -4.11 17.73
N GLY A 332 -7.27 -2.99 18.44
CA GLY A 332 -7.56 -2.92 19.88
C GLY A 332 -9.01 -3.26 20.21
N SER A 333 -9.96 -2.69 19.45
CA SER A 333 -11.39 -2.94 19.65
C SER A 333 -11.80 -4.39 19.41
N THR A 334 -11.23 -5.07 18.42
CA THR A 334 -11.59 -6.47 18.11
C THR A 334 -10.87 -7.49 19.00
N ASN A 335 -9.74 -7.13 19.61
CA ASN A 335 -8.88 -8.07 20.35
C ASN A 335 -9.04 -7.97 21.87
N ILE A 336 -9.82 -7.03 22.40
CA ILE A 336 -9.92 -6.76 23.84
C ILE A 336 -10.28 -7.99 24.69
N PHE A 337 -11.02 -8.97 24.14
CA PHE A 337 -11.40 -10.19 24.85
C PHE A 337 -10.71 -11.46 24.33
N MET A 338 -9.79 -11.37 23.38
CA MET A 338 -9.27 -12.56 22.68
C MET A 338 -8.49 -13.52 23.60
N GLU A 339 -7.76 -13.02 24.60
CA GLU A 339 -7.00 -13.88 25.52
C GLU A 339 -7.96 -14.76 26.36
N HIS A 340 -9.02 -14.15 26.89
CA HIS A 340 -10.00 -14.85 27.72
C HIS A 340 -10.88 -15.83 26.91
N LEU A 341 -11.03 -15.64 25.60
CA LEU A 341 -11.73 -16.60 24.73
C LEU A 341 -11.06 -17.99 24.71
N SER A 342 -9.78 -18.09 25.08
CA SER A 342 -9.08 -19.37 25.22
C SER A 342 -9.51 -20.17 26.45
N ASN A 343 -10.19 -19.53 27.43
CA ASN A 343 -10.69 -20.14 28.65
C ASN A 343 -12.17 -19.78 28.93
N PRO A 344 -13.13 -20.21 28.08
CA PRO A 344 -14.53 -19.84 28.24
C PRO A 344 -15.10 -20.34 29.57
N GLY A 345 -15.54 -19.41 30.44
CA GLY A 345 -16.14 -19.73 31.73
C GLY A 345 -15.15 -19.95 32.89
N GLY A 346 -13.84 -19.75 32.65
CA GLY A 346 -12.82 -19.76 33.69
C GLY A 346 -12.71 -18.41 34.43
N GLU A 347 -11.97 -18.41 35.54
CA GLU A 347 -11.63 -17.17 36.25
C GLU A 347 -10.67 -16.31 35.42
N TRP A 348 -10.77 -14.99 35.59
CA TRP A 348 -9.86 -14.04 34.96
C TRP A 348 -8.47 -14.12 35.59
N SER A 349 -7.47 -14.41 34.78
CA SER A 349 -6.08 -14.46 35.23
C SER A 349 -5.43 -13.07 35.23
N PRO A 350 -4.33 -12.85 35.99
CA PRO A 350 -3.53 -11.64 35.87
C PRO A 350 -3.03 -11.38 34.43
N GLN A 351 -2.71 -12.45 33.69
CA GLN A 351 -2.34 -12.37 32.28
C GLN A 351 -3.47 -11.80 31.42
N ASP A 352 -4.72 -12.23 31.63
CA ASP A 352 -5.88 -11.66 30.93
C ASP A 352 -6.02 -10.15 31.19
N MET A 353 -5.80 -9.72 32.44
CA MET A 353 -5.87 -8.31 32.82
C MET A 353 -4.77 -7.47 32.19
N GLU A 354 -3.55 -7.99 32.08
CA GLU A 354 -2.45 -7.33 31.37
C GLU A 354 -2.76 -7.19 29.88
N HIS A 355 -3.27 -8.25 29.25
CA HIS A 355 -3.64 -8.23 27.83
C HIS A 355 -4.79 -7.24 27.55
N ILE A 356 -5.83 -7.21 28.40
CA ILE A 356 -6.90 -6.20 28.31
C ILE A 356 -6.30 -4.79 28.42
N SER A 357 -5.42 -4.55 29.40
CA SER A 357 -4.82 -3.23 29.62
C SER A 357 -4.05 -2.74 28.38
N ILE A 358 -3.33 -3.64 27.70
CA ILE A 358 -2.65 -3.34 26.43
C ILE A 358 -3.66 -3.00 25.34
N THR A 359 -4.78 -3.74 25.23
CA THR A 359 -5.80 -3.43 24.21
C THR A 359 -6.52 -2.11 24.46
N VAL A 360 -6.70 -1.70 25.73
CA VAL A 360 -7.21 -0.36 26.07
C VAL A 360 -6.25 0.74 25.61
N LEU A 361 -4.93 0.54 25.77
CA LEU A 361 -3.92 1.43 25.21
C LEU A 361 -4.05 1.55 23.68
N PHE A 362 -4.33 0.45 22.97
CA PHE A 362 -4.54 0.46 21.52
C PHE A 362 -5.81 1.22 21.13
N ILE A 363 -6.92 1.01 21.83
CA ILE A 363 -8.18 1.73 21.58
C ILE A 363 -7.96 3.23 21.81
N GLY A 364 -7.41 3.62 22.97
CA GLY A 364 -7.17 5.03 23.31
C GLY A 364 -6.16 5.70 22.38
N GLY A 365 -5.03 5.03 22.12
CA GLY A 365 -3.98 5.52 21.24
C GLY A 365 -4.46 5.66 19.79
N GLY A 366 -5.10 4.63 19.25
CA GLY A 366 -5.64 4.68 17.88
C GLY A 366 -6.72 5.74 17.71
N LEU A 367 -7.64 5.89 18.67
CA LEU A 367 -8.66 6.94 18.64
C LEU A 367 -8.03 8.34 18.71
N CYS A 368 -7.10 8.55 19.64
CA CYS A 368 -6.38 9.82 19.77
C CYS A 368 -5.64 10.16 18.46
N GLY A 369 -4.96 9.19 17.87
CA GLY A 369 -4.26 9.37 16.59
C GLY A 369 -5.19 9.75 15.44
N MET A 370 -6.37 9.11 15.32
CA MET A 370 -7.36 9.48 14.31
C MET A 370 -7.92 10.90 14.53
N LEU A 371 -8.13 11.32 15.78
CA LEU A 371 -8.63 12.65 16.10
C LEU A 371 -7.63 13.75 15.76
N ILE A 372 -6.33 13.53 16.01
CA ILE A 372 -5.25 14.47 15.62
C ILE A 372 -5.20 14.69 14.11
N GLU A 373 -5.43 13.62 13.34
CA GLU A 373 -5.40 13.64 11.87
C GLU A 373 -6.71 14.15 11.24
N SER A 374 -7.75 14.37 12.04
CA SER A 374 -9.05 14.79 11.54
C SER A 374 -9.07 16.29 11.24
N VAL A 375 -9.21 16.65 9.95
CA VAL A 375 -9.35 18.04 9.51
C VAL A 375 -10.51 18.74 10.23
N ARG A 376 -11.64 18.06 10.42
CA ARG A 376 -12.79 18.64 11.14
C ARG A 376 -12.47 18.98 12.60
N VAL A 377 -11.74 18.11 13.28
CA VAL A 377 -11.34 18.35 14.67
C VAL A 377 -10.35 19.51 14.72
N ARG A 378 -9.39 19.54 13.80
CA ARG A 378 -8.43 20.65 13.68
C ARG A 378 -9.13 21.99 13.40
N ASP A 379 -10.12 22.02 12.51
CA ASP A 379 -10.90 23.23 12.21
C ASP A 379 -11.66 23.74 13.44
N LEU A 380 -12.26 22.83 14.22
CA LEU A 380 -12.93 23.16 15.48
C LEU A 380 -11.96 23.69 16.54
N LEU A 381 -10.75 23.12 16.62
CA LEU A 381 -9.71 23.58 17.54
C LEU A 381 -9.15 24.95 17.14
N ASN A 382 -9.11 25.25 15.85
CA ASN A 382 -8.63 26.53 15.31
C ASN A 382 -9.68 27.64 15.30
N THR A 383 -10.96 27.32 15.51
CA THR A 383 -12.08 28.27 15.37
C THR A 383 -11.86 29.56 16.18
N THR A 384 -11.42 29.47 17.43
CA THR A 384 -11.21 30.66 18.28
C THR A 384 -10.10 31.58 17.75
N VAL A 385 -9.04 31.00 17.17
CA VAL A 385 -7.92 31.74 16.58
C VAL A 385 -8.32 32.32 15.24
N THR A 386 -9.03 31.55 14.41
CA THR A 386 -9.54 32.01 13.11
C THR A 386 -10.57 33.12 13.27
N GLU A 387 -11.50 33.02 14.22
CA GLU A 387 -12.47 34.07 14.54
C GLU A 387 -11.78 35.34 15.06
N ALA A 388 -10.77 35.21 15.92
CA ALA A 388 -9.98 36.35 16.39
C ALA A 388 -9.22 37.02 15.23
N ALA A 389 -8.65 36.24 14.32
CA ALA A 389 -7.93 36.72 13.15
C ALA A 389 -8.84 37.34 12.07
N GLN A 390 -10.13 37.01 12.04
CA GLN A 390 -11.10 37.57 11.08
C GLN A 390 -11.84 38.80 11.61
N SER A 391 -11.52 39.24 12.84
CA SER A 391 -12.16 40.41 13.47
C SER A 391 -11.81 41.75 12.80
N LEU A 392 -10.76 41.80 11.97
CA LEU A 392 -10.40 42.96 11.14
C LEU A 392 -10.54 42.62 9.64
N PRO A 393 -10.91 43.59 8.78
CA PRO A 393 -11.00 43.36 7.34
C PRO A 393 -9.65 42.97 6.73
N GLU A 394 -9.63 42.05 5.75
CA GLU A 394 -8.41 41.52 5.09
C GLU A 394 -7.44 42.59 4.54
N HIS A 395 -7.98 43.77 4.18
CA HIS A 395 -7.23 44.93 3.69
C HIS A 395 -6.60 45.79 4.78
N ALA A 396 -6.94 45.57 6.05
CA ALA A 396 -6.34 46.22 7.20
C ALA A 396 -5.00 45.59 7.62
N TYR A 397 -4.72 44.36 7.17
CA TYR A 397 -3.47 43.65 7.44
C TYR A 397 -2.39 43.99 6.42
N ASP A 398 -1.20 44.36 6.93
CA ASP A 398 0.00 44.54 6.12
C ASP A 398 0.48 43.19 5.54
N ALA A 399 1.32 43.23 4.50
CA ALA A 399 1.79 42.01 3.81
C ALA A 399 2.51 41.02 4.74
N GLU A 400 3.16 41.51 5.80
CA GLU A 400 3.83 40.69 6.82
C GLU A 400 2.83 40.03 7.78
N GLU A 401 1.76 40.74 8.16
CA GLU A 401 0.66 40.19 8.96
C GLU A 401 -0.17 39.17 8.16
N ARG A 402 -0.34 39.37 6.85
CA ARG A 402 -0.97 38.36 6.00
C ARG A 402 -0.18 37.06 5.91
N ASN A 403 1.15 37.15 5.98
CA ASN A 403 2.01 35.97 6.04
C ASN A 403 1.93 35.26 7.40
N SER A 404 1.71 35.98 8.50
CA SER A 404 1.53 35.35 9.83
C SER A 404 0.17 34.66 10.00
N LEU A 405 -0.80 34.98 9.14
CA LEU A 405 -2.11 34.32 9.05
C LEU A 405 -2.10 33.03 8.22
N GLN A 406 -1.02 32.74 7.48
CA GLN A 406 -0.92 31.50 6.70
C GLN A 406 -0.70 30.29 7.62
N GLU A 407 -1.27 29.15 7.22
CA GLU A 407 -1.03 27.89 7.91
C GLU A 407 0.47 27.54 7.91
N PRO A 408 1.02 27.02 9.01
CA PRO A 408 2.42 26.59 9.07
C PRO A 408 2.75 25.57 7.97
N GLU A 409 3.95 25.63 7.38
CA GLU A 409 4.41 24.64 6.38
C GLU A 409 4.29 23.19 6.90
N ALA A 410 4.42 23.00 8.22
CA ALA A 410 4.23 21.72 8.92
C ALA A 410 2.83 21.10 8.77
N TYR A 411 1.80 21.87 8.41
CA TYR A 411 0.43 21.37 8.23
C TYR A 411 0.23 20.67 6.88
N SER A 412 1.19 20.82 5.96
CA SER A 412 1.11 20.25 4.62
C SER A 412 1.29 18.73 4.57
N PHE A 413 1.76 18.10 5.65
CA PHE A 413 1.91 16.65 5.79
C PHE A 413 1.72 16.23 7.26
N SER A 414 1.33 14.97 7.49
CA SER A 414 1.11 14.45 8.84
C SER A 414 2.44 14.10 9.53
N MET A 415 2.54 14.45 10.81
CA MET A 415 3.64 14.09 11.72
C MET A 415 3.11 13.53 13.04
N ASN A 416 2.05 12.74 12.98
CA ASN A 416 1.43 12.22 14.19
C ASN A 416 2.30 11.13 14.84
N PRO A 417 2.82 11.35 16.07
CA PRO A 417 3.70 10.41 16.74
C PRO A 417 2.95 9.29 17.47
N ILE A 418 1.62 9.36 17.58
CA ILE A 418 0.84 8.43 18.40
C ILE A 418 0.97 6.97 17.94
N PRO A 419 0.92 6.62 16.63
CA PRO A 419 1.17 5.26 16.20
C PRO A 419 2.53 4.72 16.65
N ALA A 420 3.60 5.53 16.48
CA ALA A 420 4.94 5.16 16.91
C ALA A 420 5.03 5.02 18.44
N LEU A 421 4.34 5.87 19.20
CA LEU A 421 4.29 5.78 20.67
C LEU A 421 3.63 4.47 21.13
N VAL A 422 2.50 4.08 20.52
CA VAL A 422 1.82 2.83 20.87
C VAL A 422 2.72 1.62 20.59
N ILE A 423 3.41 1.61 19.45
CA ILE A 423 4.34 0.52 19.10
C ILE A 423 5.55 0.50 20.05
N LEU A 424 6.07 1.67 20.44
CA LEU A 424 7.16 1.77 21.42
C LEU A 424 6.76 1.16 22.76
N LEU A 425 5.61 1.57 23.30
CA LEU A 425 5.10 1.08 24.58
C LEU A 425 4.82 -0.43 24.52
N LEU A 426 4.24 -0.92 23.42
CA LEU A 426 4.06 -2.36 23.20
C LEU A 426 5.40 -3.10 23.27
N GLY A 427 6.43 -2.62 22.57
CA GLY A 427 7.75 -3.25 22.54
C GLY A 427 8.38 -3.33 23.93
N VAL A 428 8.29 -2.24 24.71
CA VAL A 428 8.84 -2.19 26.08
C VAL A 428 8.08 -3.10 27.04
N MET A 429 6.74 -3.05 27.02
CA MET A 429 5.89 -3.84 27.92
C MET A 429 6.06 -5.33 27.65
N MET A 430 5.94 -5.75 26.38
CA MET A 430 6.00 -7.16 26.02
C MET A 430 7.42 -7.74 26.05
N GLY A 431 8.45 -6.92 25.84
CA GLY A 431 9.84 -7.32 26.06
C GLY A 431 10.20 -7.57 27.53
N SER A 432 9.35 -7.10 28.46
CA SER A 432 9.49 -7.28 29.92
C SER A 432 8.47 -8.28 30.49
N HIS A 433 7.60 -8.84 29.66
CA HIS A 433 6.58 -9.80 30.07
C HIS A 433 7.22 -11.12 30.51
N THR A 434 6.76 -11.68 31.64
CA THR A 434 7.29 -12.94 32.16
C THR A 434 6.86 -14.11 31.26
N GLN A 435 7.79 -15.01 30.95
CA GLN A 435 7.52 -16.19 30.10
C GLN A 435 7.85 -17.47 30.85
N ALA A 436 7.26 -18.58 30.39
CA ALA A 436 7.45 -19.89 31.01
C ALA A 436 8.90 -20.43 30.88
N THR A 437 9.64 -20.03 29.84
CA THR A 437 11.00 -20.51 29.59
C THR A 437 11.96 -19.35 29.33
N MET A 438 13.25 -19.56 29.63
CA MET A 438 14.29 -18.56 29.37
C MET A 438 14.42 -18.23 27.89
N ILE A 439 14.32 -19.24 27.01
CA ILE A 439 14.34 -19.04 25.55
C ILE A 439 13.16 -18.18 25.12
N SER A 440 11.93 -18.44 25.61
CA SER A 440 10.77 -17.59 25.31
C SER A 440 10.99 -16.14 25.77
N SER A 441 11.49 -15.94 27.00
CA SER A 441 11.81 -14.61 27.53
C SER A 441 12.82 -13.86 26.66
N MET A 442 13.87 -14.55 26.20
CA MET A 442 14.90 -13.97 25.33
C MET A 442 14.34 -13.55 23.98
N VAL A 443 13.56 -14.43 23.33
CA VAL A 443 12.91 -14.11 22.05
C VAL A 443 11.91 -12.96 22.19
N HIS A 444 11.14 -12.92 23.28
CA HIS A 444 10.21 -11.82 23.56
C HIS A 444 10.91 -10.48 23.74
N LYS A 445 12.02 -10.47 24.48
CA LYS A 445 12.86 -9.28 24.64
C LYS A 445 13.47 -8.83 23.30
N GLN A 446 13.90 -9.76 22.46
CA GLN A 446 14.47 -9.47 21.14
C GLN A 446 13.47 -8.76 20.22
N TRP A 447 12.26 -9.30 20.04
CA TRP A 447 11.27 -8.64 19.19
C TRP A 447 10.76 -7.33 19.79
N GLY A 448 10.59 -7.27 21.13
CA GLY A 448 10.19 -6.05 21.83
C GLY A 448 11.19 -4.91 21.62
N ASN A 449 12.49 -5.20 21.71
CA ASN A 449 13.56 -4.24 21.43
C ASN A 449 13.58 -3.77 19.97
N LEU A 450 13.31 -4.67 19.01
CA LEU A 450 13.24 -4.32 17.59
C LEU A 450 12.08 -3.36 17.28
N LEU A 451 10.89 -3.61 17.85
CA LEU A 451 9.73 -2.70 17.69
C LEU A 451 9.94 -1.36 18.39
N ALA A 452 10.53 -1.36 19.59
CA ALA A 452 10.92 -0.14 20.29
C ALA A 452 11.93 0.67 19.47
N GLY A 453 12.98 0.01 18.95
CA GLY A 453 13.98 0.63 18.07
C GLY A 453 13.39 1.21 16.79
N ALA A 454 12.46 0.49 16.15
CA ALA A 454 11.76 0.99 14.97
C ALA A 454 10.96 2.27 15.26
N SER A 455 10.31 2.33 16.42
CA SER A 455 9.52 3.47 16.87
C SER A 455 10.39 4.69 17.18
N PHE A 456 11.56 4.49 17.81
CA PHE A 456 12.56 5.55 17.98
C PHE A 456 13.06 6.08 16.64
N ALA A 457 13.37 5.20 15.69
CA ALA A 457 13.78 5.60 14.34
C ALA A 457 12.67 6.39 13.61
N ARG A 458 11.40 6.02 13.77
CA ARG A 458 10.26 6.77 13.21
C ARG A 458 10.13 8.15 13.87
N GLY A 459 10.35 8.23 15.18
CA GLY A 459 10.43 9.50 15.91
C GLY A 459 11.52 10.43 15.35
N LEU A 460 12.69 9.88 15.00
CA LEU A 460 13.74 10.63 14.32
C LEU A 460 13.34 11.07 12.91
N THR A 461 12.60 10.24 12.16
CA THR A 461 12.00 10.67 10.88
C THR A 461 11.12 11.90 11.08
N TYR A 462 10.24 11.91 12.09
CA TYR A 462 9.41 13.07 12.38
C TYR A 462 10.24 14.31 12.76
N LEU A 463 11.29 14.14 13.58
CA LEU A 463 12.18 15.25 13.94
C LEU A 463 12.88 15.84 12.70
N ILE A 464 13.45 15.01 11.82
CA ILE A 464 14.11 15.45 10.59
C ILE A 464 13.12 16.18 9.69
N THR A 465 11.91 15.64 9.56
CA THR A 465 10.88 16.19 8.66
C THR A 465 10.28 17.49 9.22
N TYR A 466 10.17 17.61 10.54
CA TYR A 466 9.80 18.86 11.21
C TYR A 466 10.87 19.95 11.01
N LEU A 467 12.15 19.62 11.14
CA LEU A 467 13.26 20.56 10.92
C LEU A 467 13.43 20.94 9.44
N LYS A 468 13.12 20.04 8.51
CA LYS A 468 13.20 20.27 7.07
C LYS A 468 12.00 19.65 6.34
N PRO A 469 10.88 20.38 6.27
CA PRO A 469 9.67 19.94 5.56
C PRO A 469 9.91 19.53 4.10
N PRO A 470 9.25 18.47 3.60
CA PRO A 470 9.27 18.10 2.19
C PRO A 470 8.70 19.22 1.32
N ARG A 471 9.44 19.60 0.27
CA ARG A 471 9.01 20.63 -0.70
C ARG A 471 8.75 20.09 -2.11
N SER A 472 9.07 18.82 -2.33
CA SER A 472 9.01 18.18 -3.65
C SER A 472 7.86 17.19 -3.72
N VAL A 473 7.37 16.95 -4.94
CA VAL A 473 6.48 15.84 -5.27
C VAL A 473 7.22 14.49 -5.31
N LEU A 474 8.55 14.51 -5.33
CA LEU A 474 9.37 13.31 -5.27
C LEU A 474 9.54 12.84 -3.83
N PRO A 475 9.71 11.51 -3.60
CA PRO A 475 9.91 10.95 -2.27
C PRO A 475 11.13 11.56 -1.56
N SER A 476 10.97 12.02 -0.31
CA SER A 476 12.06 12.66 0.45
C SER A 476 13.09 11.68 1.01
N ARG A 477 12.73 10.39 1.14
CA ARG A 477 13.61 9.28 1.56
C ARG A 477 14.36 9.54 2.88
N PRO A 478 13.66 9.82 4.00
CA PRO A 478 14.32 9.97 5.30
C PRO A 478 15.12 8.71 5.65
N PRO A 479 16.41 8.81 6.01
CA PRO A 479 17.30 7.65 6.18
C PRO A 479 16.89 6.76 7.37
N THR A 480 16.32 7.36 8.41
CA THR A 480 15.84 6.66 9.60
C THR A 480 14.65 5.76 9.33
N GLU A 481 13.91 6.00 8.23
CA GLU A 481 12.78 5.18 7.83
C GLU A 481 13.19 3.76 7.39
N LEU A 482 14.43 3.61 6.88
CA LEU A 482 15.01 2.29 6.61
C LEU A 482 15.21 1.49 7.90
N LEU A 483 15.63 2.14 8.98
CA LEU A 483 15.79 1.52 10.29
C LEU A 483 14.43 1.15 10.89
N THR A 484 13.42 2.02 10.72
CA THR A 484 12.04 1.73 11.10
C THR A 484 11.52 0.50 10.37
N SER A 485 11.67 0.44 9.04
CA SER A 485 11.28 -0.74 8.26
C SER A 485 12.00 -2.00 8.73
N PHE A 486 13.33 -1.96 8.86
CA PHE A 486 14.12 -3.10 9.33
C PHE A 486 13.63 -3.62 10.68
N GLY A 487 13.45 -2.74 11.66
CA GLY A 487 12.99 -3.12 13.00
C GLY A 487 11.55 -3.67 13.01
N LEU A 488 10.66 -3.15 12.16
CA LEU A 488 9.29 -3.67 12.02
C LEU A 488 9.25 -5.05 11.35
N ILE A 489 9.99 -5.25 10.26
CA ILE A 489 10.06 -6.55 9.56
C ILE A 489 10.71 -7.60 10.48
N ALA A 490 11.87 -7.28 11.05
CA ALA A 490 12.57 -8.18 11.95
C ALA A 490 11.77 -8.46 13.23
N GLY A 491 11.21 -7.42 13.85
CA GLY A 491 10.37 -7.54 15.04
C GLY A 491 9.12 -8.36 14.75
N GLY A 492 8.48 -8.16 13.60
CA GLY A 492 7.33 -8.94 13.15
C GLY A 492 7.66 -10.43 13.01
N ILE A 493 8.73 -10.78 12.29
CA ILE A 493 9.15 -12.19 12.12
C ILE A 493 9.54 -12.83 13.47
N MET A 494 10.31 -12.12 14.30
CA MET A 494 10.69 -12.62 15.63
C MET A 494 9.47 -12.79 16.55
N PHE A 495 8.45 -11.95 16.42
CA PHE A 495 7.19 -12.10 17.15
C PHE A 495 6.41 -13.33 16.67
N MET A 496 6.37 -13.62 15.37
CA MET A 496 5.79 -14.89 14.88
C MET A 496 6.55 -16.10 15.46
N ALA A 497 7.89 -16.02 15.52
CA ALA A 497 8.76 -17.05 16.06
C ALA A 497 8.67 -17.21 17.59
N SER A 498 8.10 -16.24 18.32
CA SER A 498 7.97 -16.30 19.78
C SER A 498 6.75 -17.10 20.26
N SER A 499 6.02 -17.74 19.33
CA SER A 499 4.92 -18.64 19.67
C SER A 499 5.39 -19.88 20.44
N GLY A 500 4.54 -20.40 21.34
CA GLY A 500 4.88 -21.52 22.23
C GLY A 500 5.47 -22.72 21.49
N ASP A 501 4.81 -23.20 20.44
CA ASP A 501 5.25 -24.38 19.68
C ASP A 501 6.57 -24.15 18.93
N THR A 502 6.82 -22.92 18.45
CA THR A 502 8.12 -22.59 17.85
C THR A 502 9.22 -22.62 18.91
N VAL A 503 8.97 -22.06 20.09
CA VAL A 503 9.93 -22.10 21.21
C VAL A 503 10.16 -23.55 21.70
N GLN A 504 9.13 -24.39 21.75
CA GLN A 504 9.28 -25.81 22.06
C GLN A 504 10.14 -26.53 21.02
N GLY A 505 9.95 -26.24 19.73
CA GLY A 505 10.82 -26.74 18.67
C GLY A 505 12.28 -26.28 18.84
N MET A 506 12.50 -25.02 19.23
CA MET A 506 13.84 -24.52 19.53
C MET A 506 14.48 -25.29 20.69
N ILE A 507 13.75 -25.52 21.77
CA ILE A 507 14.22 -26.30 22.93
C ILE A 507 14.55 -27.74 22.50
N HIS A 508 13.66 -28.39 21.75
CA HIS A 508 13.81 -29.77 21.33
C HIS A 508 15.03 -30.00 20.42
N TYR A 509 15.30 -29.07 19.50
CA TYR A 509 16.44 -29.13 18.58
C TYR A 509 17.70 -28.42 19.09
N ASP A 510 17.75 -28.02 20.35
CA ASP A 510 18.87 -27.31 20.97
C ASP A 510 19.29 -26.03 20.20
N LEU A 511 18.30 -25.28 19.73
CA LEU A 511 18.49 -24.03 18.99
C LEU A 511 18.45 -22.83 19.94
N ASP A 512 19.57 -22.09 19.95
CA ASP A 512 19.69 -20.88 20.77
C ASP A 512 18.85 -19.70 20.22
N ALA A 513 18.35 -18.85 21.12
CA ALA A 513 17.61 -17.65 20.75
C ALA A 513 18.44 -16.68 19.89
N MET A 514 19.75 -16.58 20.11
CA MET A 514 20.64 -15.75 19.27
C MET A 514 20.84 -16.33 17.88
N PHE A 515 20.82 -17.65 17.72
CA PHE A 515 20.87 -18.27 16.40
C PHE A 515 19.64 -17.85 15.57
N MET A 516 18.43 -18.03 16.13
CA MET A 516 17.20 -17.59 15.46
C MET A 516 17.21 -16.10 15.15
N TYR A 517 17.65 -15.28 16.11
CA TYR A 517 17.76 -13.83 15.92
C TYR A 517 18.67 -13.46 14.76
N THR A 518 19.89 -14.01 14.71
CA THR A 518 20.86 -13.69 13.64
C THR A 518 20.40 -14.15 12.26
N VAL A 519 19.77 -15.33 12.15
CA VAL A 519 19.17 -15.82 10.90
C VAL A 519 18.08 -14.88 10.41
N VAL A 520 17.16 -14.46 11.31
CA VAL A 520 16.07 -13.54 10.97
C VAL A 520 16.62 -12.19 10.51
N LEU A 521 17.59 -11.60 11.22
CA LEU A 521 18.18 -10.32 10.82
C LEU A 521 18.84 -10.39 9.43
N GLY A 522 19.56 -11.47 9.13
CA GLY A 522 20.14 -11.69 7.80
C GLY A 522 19.07 -11.83 6.71
N PHE A 523 18.01 -12.59 6.98
CA PHE A 523 16.89 -12.79 6.05
C PHE A 523 16.10 -11.50 5.79
N VAL A 524 15.89 -10.67 6.83
CA VAL A 524 15.23 -9.36 6.69
C VAL A 524 16.00 -8.46 5.74
N GLY A 525 17.34 -8.41 5.82
CA GLY A 525 18.17 -7.65 4.89
C GLY A 525 17.97 -8.09 3.43
N LEU A 526 17.86 -9.40 3.19
CA LEU A 526 17.56 -9.94 1.86
C LEU A 526 16.16 -9.59 1.38
N ILE A 527 15.14 -9.66 2.25
CA ILE A 527 13.76 -9.27 1.92
C ILE A 527 13.71 -7.79 1.55
N MET A 528 14.32 -6.91 2.34
CA MET A 528 14.35 -5.47 2.05
C MET A 528 15.03 -5.18 0.72
N ALA A 529 16.18 -5.81 0.45
CA ALA A 529 16.85 -5.69 -0.84
C ALA A 529 15.96 -6.18 -2.00
N TRP A 530 15.27 -7.30 -1.81
CA TRP A 530 14.35 -7.85 -2.79
C TRP A 530 13.16 -6.93 -3.07
N GLU A 531 12.55 -6.36 -2.03
CA GLU A 531 11.46 -5.39 -2.16
C GLU A 531 11.89 -4.17 -2.98
N ILE A 532 13.07 -3.61 -2.70
CA ILE A 532 13.61 -2.48 -3.47
C ILE A 532 13.81 -2.86 -4.94
N ILE A 533 14.35 -4.05 -5.24
CA ILE A 533 14.54 -4.54 -6.61
C ILE A 533 13.18 -4.65 -7.33
N VAL A 534 12.18 -5.22 -6.67
CA VAL A 534 10.83 -5.40 -7.22
C VAL A 534 10.16 -4.06 -7.52
N LEU A 535 10.27 -3.08 -6.61
CA LEU A 535 9.75 -1.72 -6.83
C LEU A 535 10.53 -0.97 -7.92
N ALA A 536 11.84 -1.16 -8.02
CA ALA A 536 12.66 -0.61 -9.10
C ALA A 536 12.26 -1.21 -10.46
N LEU A 537 11.94 -2.52 -10.50
CA LEU A 537 11.47 -3.21 -11.70
C LEU A 537 10.14 -2.63 -12.22
N LYS A 538 9.20 -2.27 -11.32
CA LYS A 538 7.99 -1.52 -11.68
C LYS A 538 8.35 -0.23 -12.41
N GLY A 539 9.23 0.58 -11.83
CA GLY A 539 9.66 1.85 -12.42
C GLY A 539 10.34 1.69 -13.78
N TRP A 540 11.17 0.65 -13.93
CA TRP A 540 11.78 0.28 -15.21
C TRP A 540 10.74 -0.11 -16.26
N ALA A 541 9.77 -0.95 -15.89
CA ALA A 541 8.73 -1.41 -16.78
C ALA A 541 7.87 -0.24 -17.30
N VAL A 542 7.43 0.66 -16.41
CA VAL A 542 6.68 1.87 -16.79
C VAL A 542 7.46 2.74 -17.78
N ARG A 543 8.76 2.97 -17.54
CA ARG A 543 9.61 3.76 -18.46
C ARG A 543 9.73 3.11 -19.84
N LYS A 544 9.91 1.79 -19.86
CA LYS A 544 10.06 1.01 -21.09
C LYS A 544 8.80 1.04 -21.94
N GLU A 545 7.61 0.90 -21.34
CA GLU A 545 6.35 0.98 -22.08
C GLU A 545 6.04 2.42 -22.53
N ALA A 546 6.48 3.43 -21.77
CA ALA A 546 6.36 4.85 -22.16
C ALA A 546 7.35 5.28 -23.26
N GLY A 547 8.22 4.39 -23.76
CA GLY A 547 9.24 4.71 -24.76
C GLY A 547 10.34 5.66 -24.28
N ARG A 548 10.47 5.87 -22.97
CA ARG A 548 11.50 6.75 -22.37
C ARG A 548 12.73 5.92 -21.99
N PRO A 549 13.88 6.07 -22.67
CA PRO A 549 15.09 5.35 -22.30
C PRO A 549 15.58 5.74 -20.89
N ALA A 550 16.28 4.82 -20.23
CA ALA A 550 16.86 5.06 -18.91
C ALA A 550 17.84 6.25 -18.97
N GLY A 551 17.56 7.31 -18.20
CA GLY A 551 18.41 8.51 -18.11
C GLY A 551 17.78 9.81 -18.61
N SER A 552 16.59 9.80 -19.22
CA SER A 552 15.91 11.04 -19.66
C SER A 552 15.20 11.76 -18.51
N HIS A 553 15.95 12.33 -17.56
CA HIS A 553 15.46 13.43 -16.71
C HIS A 553 16.14 14.71 -17.19
N GLY A 554 15.77 15.16 -18.39
CA GLY A 554 15.94 16.55 -18.78
C GLY A 554 14.71 17.30 -18.30
N MET A 555 14.89 18.24 -17.38
CA MET A 555 13.84 19.15 -16.91
C MET A 555 13.21 19.88 -18.11
N ALA A 556 11.88 19.91 -18.15
CA ALA A 556 11.10 20.89 -18.90
C ALA A 556 10.45 21.83 -17.88
#